data_AF-A0A0C2FSR9-F1
#
_entry.id   AF-A0A0C2FSR9-F1
#
_cell.length_a   1.000
_cell.length_b   1.000
_cell.length_c   1.000
_cell.angle_alpha   90.00
_cell.angle_beta   90.00
_cell.angle_gamma   90.00
#
_symmetry.space_group_name_H-M   'P 1'
#
loop_
_entity.id
_entity.type
_entity.pdbx_description
1 polymer ?
#
loop_
_entity_poly.entity_id
_entity_poly.type
_entity_poly.pdbx_seq_one_letter_code
_entity_poly.pdbx_strand_id
1 'polypeptide(L)' 'MSKNDICFYITFSNPKEVYTPGSVIDGIAHVILAEPTKARSLKITLDGRAYTTWEVSRTRSVT' A
#
# COMPACT_ATOMS: atom_id res chain seq x y z
N MET A 1 -17.74 -8.31 16.68
CA MET A 1 -17.86 -8.11 15.22
C MET A 1 -19.33 -8.33 14.89
N SER A 2 -20.00 -7.32 14.35
CA SER A 2 -21.44 -7.32 14.12
C SER A 2 -21.79 -8.20 12.92
N LYS A 3 -23.01 -8.74 12.86
CA LYS A 3 -23.49 -9.70 11.86
C LYS A 3 -23.50 -9.16 10.40
N ASN A 4 -23.13 -7.88 10.19
CA ASN A 4 -23.21 -7.17 8.91
C ASN A 4 -21.87 -6.60 8.40
N ASP A 5 -20.74 -6.91 9.04
CA ASP A 5 -19.48 -6.25 8.68
C ASP A 5 -18.79 -6.98 7.50
N ILE A 6 -19.12 -6.57 6.27
CA ILE A 6 -18.31 -6.88 5.09
C ILE A 6 -16.98 -6.13 5.23
N CYS A 7 -15.86 -6.86 5.17
CA CYS A 7 -14.54 -6.28 5.39
C CYS A 7 -13.53 -6.80 4.37
N PHE A 8 -12.77 -5.87 3.79
CA PHE A 8 -11.69 -6.15 2.85
C PHE A 8 -10.41 -5.48 3.32
N TYR A 9 -9.37 -6.25 3.57
CA TYR A 9 -8.08 -5.73 4.01
C TYR A 9 -6.94 -6.65 3.63
N ILE A 10 -5.72 -6.14 3.65
CA ILE A 10 -4.50 -6.89 3.34
C ILE A 10 -3.65 -6.93 4.61
N THR A 11 -3.12 -8.11 4.93
CA THR A 11 -2.09 -8.28 5.96
C THR A 11 -0.79 -8.69 5.31
N PHE A 12 0.26 -7.90 5.48
CA PHE A 12 1.61 -8.30 5.11
C PHE A 12 2.15 -9.31 6.13
N SER A 13 2.95 -10.27 5.68
CA SER A 13 3.56 -11.28 6.55
C SER A 13 4.46 -10.64 7.61
N ASN A 14 5.12 -9.53 7.26
CA ASN A 14 5.80 -8.67 8.20
C ASN A 14 5.22 -7.23 8.17
N PRO A 15 4.28 -6.91 9.08
CA PRO A 15 3.54 -5.64 9.03
C PRO A 15 4.37 -4.42 9.48
N LYS A 16 5.59 -4.62 10.00
CA LYS A 16 6.46 -3.54 10.49
C LYS A 16 7.77 -3.44 9.70
N GLU A 17 7.90 -4.16 8.60
CA GLU A 17 9.12 -4.17 7.81
C GLU A 17 9.20 -2.98 6.85
N VAL A 18 10.38 -2.38 6.79
CA VAL A 18 10.72 -1.44 5.72
C VAL A 18 11.28 -2.26 4.57
N TYR A 19 10.51 -2.35 3.49
CA TYR A 19 10.94 -3.04 2.28
C TYR A 19 11.90 -2.15 1.49
N THR A 20 13.01 -2.74 1.04
CA THR A 20 14.02 -2.07 0.23
C THR A 20 13.87 -2.48 -1.25
N PRO A 21 14.48 -1.76 -2.21
CA PRO A 21 14.46 -2.17 -3.60
C PRO A 21 14.96 -3.62 -3.76
N GLY A 22 14.15 -4.47 -4.41
CA GLY A 22 14.43 -5.90 -4.59
C GLY A 22 13.92 -6.81 -3.47
N SER A 23 13.40 -6.26 -2.37
CA SER A 23 12.71 -7.05 -1.34
C SER A 23 11.47 -7.73 -1.91
N VAL A 24 11.26 -8.99 -1.54
CA VAL A 24 10.00 -9.70 -1.80
C VAL A 24 8.99 -9.24 -0.76
N ILE A 25 7.79 -8.87 -1.22
CA ILE A 25 6.66 -8.51 -0.35
C ILE A 25 5.64 -9.64 -0.42
N ASP A 26 5.31 -10.24 0.71
CA ASP A 26 4.32 -11.29 0.83
C ASP A 26 3.24 -10.98 1.87
N GLY A 27 2.06 -11.59 1.71
CA GLY A 27 0.91 -11.32 2.56
C GLY A 27 -0.37 -12.02 2.09
N ILE A 28 -1.48 -11.68 2.76
CA ILE A 28 -2.80 -12.28 2.56
C ILE A 28 -3.83 -11.16 2.37
N ALA A 29 -4.64 -11.28 1.32
CA ALA A 29 -5.83 -10.46 1.13
C ALA A 29 -7.05 -11.16 1.75
N HIS A 30 -7.66 -10.52 2.75
CA HIS A 30 -8.82 -11.03 3.48
C HIS A 30 -10.10 -10.49 2.84
N VAL A 31 -11.04 -11.39 2.59
CA VAL A 31 -12.37 -11.09 2.05
C VAL A 31 -13.39 -11.68 3.01
N ILE A 32 -13.94 -10.85 3.88
CA ILE A 32 -14.96 -11.26 4.85
C ILE A 32 -16.33 -10.89 4.28
N LEU A 33 -17.13 -11.91 4.02
CA LEU A 33 -18.46 -11.80 3.44
C LEU A 33 -19.51 -12.16 4.50
N ALA A 34 -20.59 -11.39 4.57
CA ALA A 34 -21.70 -11.69 5.47
C ALA A 34 -22.52 -12.92 5.01
N GLU A 35 -22.51 -13.20 3.70
CA GLU A 35 -23.26 -14.29 3.08
C GLU A 35 -22.45 -14.97 1.96
N PRO A 36 -22.74 -16.23 1.63
CA PRO A 36 -22.07 -16.94 0.55
C PRO A 36 -22.22 -16.19 -0.79
N THR A 37 -21.13 -15.63 -1.28
CA THR A 37 -21.10 -14.82 -2.51
C THR A 37 -20.15 -15.45 -3.53
N LYS A 38 -20.59 -15.56 -4.78
CA LYS A 38 -19.70 -15.96 -5.89
C LYS A 38 -18.86 -14.75 -6.33
N ALA A 39 -17.55 -14.81 -6.11
CA ALA A 39 -16.62 -13.80 -6.58
C ALA A 39 -16.16 -14.09 -8.03
N ARG A 40 -16.18 -13.09 -8.91
CA ARG A 40 -15.66 -13.22 -10.28
C ARG A 40 -14.14 -13.07 -10.34
N SER A 41 -13.59 -12.09 -9.63
CA SER A 41 -12.16 -11.79 -9.61
C SER A 41 -11.79 -10.95 -8.40
N LEU A 42 -10.59 -11.16 -7.87
CA LEU A 42 -9.94 -10.26 -6.91
C LEU A 42 -8.73 -9.62 -7.60
N LYS A 43 -8.64 -8.28 -7.59
CA LYS A 43 -7.51 -7.52 -8.15
C LYS A 43 -6.84 -6.74 -7.04
N ILE A 44 -5.55 -6.95 -6.87
CA ILE A 44 -4.71 -6.22 -5.90
C ILE A 44 -3.82 -5.27 -6.68
N THR A 45 -3.71 -4.02 -6.23
CA THR A 45 -2.84 -3.00 -6.84
C THR A 45 -2.00 -2.37 -5.74
N LEU A 46 -0.68 -2.31 -5.96
CA LEU A 46 0.27 -1.64 -5.08
C LEU A 46 0.80 -0.42 -5.84
N ASP A 47 0.74 0.76 -5.22
CA ASP A 47 1.22 2.02 -5.80
C ASP A 47 2.22 2.66 -4.84
N GLY A 48 3.43 2.94 -5.34
CA GLY A 48 4.51 3.57 -4.61
C GLY A 48 5.02 4.76 -5.40
N ARG A 49 4.79 5.98 -4.89
CA ARG A 49 5.19 7.22 -5.58
C ARG A 49 6.16 8.01 -4.74
N ALA A 50 7.22 8.47 -5.38
CA ALA A 50 8.15 9.43 -4.80
C ALA A 50 7.92 10.80 -5.44
N TYR A 51 7.84 11.83 -4.61
CA TYR A 51 7.80 13.22 -5.03
C TYR A 51 9.04 13.94 -4.50
N THR A 52 9.71 14.70 -5.35
CA THR A 52 10.88 15.48 -4.97
C THR A 52 10.77 16.89 -5.52
N THR A 53 11.14 17.88 -4.70
CA THR A 53 11.18 19.30 -5.08
C THR A 53 12.42 19.93 -4.45
N TRP A 54 13.05 20.87 -5.16
CA TRP A 54 14.11 21.72 -4.60
C TRP A 54 14.04 23.13 -5.18
N GLU A 55 14.30 24.11 -4.33
CA GLU A 55 14.44 25.52 -4.73
C GLU A 55 15.92 25.86 -4.86
N VAL A 56 16.33 26.32 -6.04
CA VAL A 56 17.72 26.73 -6.30
C VAL A 56 17.89 28.18 -5.83
N SER A 57 18.40 28.37 -4.61
CA SER A 57 18.85 29.68 -4.15
C SER A 57 20.11 30.09 -4.92
N ARG A 58 20.00 31.09 -5.79
CA ARG A 58 21.17 31.72 -6.43
C ARG A 58 21.92 32.54 -5.39
N THR A 59 22.87 31.94 -4.68
CA THR A 59 23.77 32.70 -3.82
C THR A 59 25.04 33.06 -4.58
N ARG A 60 25.32 34.37 -4.58
CA ARG A 60 26.59 35.08 -4.84
C ARG A 60 26.78 35.69 -6.23
N SER A 61 26.49 36.99 -6.33
CA SER A 61 27.28 37.90 -7.14
C SER A 61 28.49 38.31 -6.31
N VAL A 62 29.70 37.95 -6.77
CA VAL A 62 30.96 38.55 -6.27
C VAL A 62 31.25 39.71 -7.18
N THR A 63 31.21 40.91 -6.64
CA THR A 63 31.80 42.09 -7.26
C THR A 63 33.28 42.14 -6.93
#